data_AF-A0A2N5XDG1-F1
#
_entry.id   AF-A0A2N5XDG1-F1
#
_cell.length_a   1.000
_cell.length_b   1.000
_cell.length_c   1.000
_cell.angle_alpha   90.00
_cell.angle_beta   90.00
_cell.angle_gamma   90.00
#
_symmetry.space_group_name_H-M   'P 1'
#
loop_
_entity.id
_entity.type
_entity.pdbx_description
1 polymer ?
#
loop_
_entity_poly.entity_id
_entity_poly.type
_entity_poly.pdbx_seq_one_letter_code
_entity_poly.pdbx_strand_id
1 'polypeptide(L)'
;QAVSDPAPFAVPAGAQLLVSIHLPGPVEAAPVHAHALRTSWISPPGSGDRTADTGAKAFTGTLKTWPFLTGVDVSSPSPRSARGSGTGAVVTLGDSITDGVGSTADADNRWPDVLSRRLLGADRPPVQSVLNHGISANRIVTDRYLGDGVSRITGGVSAQNRLERDVLSQPGVRTVVVFEGINDLRAGTSPEEVAAGLRAVAERARA
;
A
#
# COMPACT_ATOMS: atom_id res chain seq x y z
N GLN A 1 4.87 -2.73 -14.03
CA GLN A 1 5.03 -1.48 -13.27
C GLN A 1 6.17 -0.69 -13.92
N ALA A 2 6.21 0.62 -13.72
CA ALA A 2 7.35 1.47 -14.11
C ALA A 2 7.90 2.14 -12.85
N VAL A 3 9.20 2.41 -12.82
CA VAL A 3 9.89 3.10 -11.73
C VAL A 3 10.42 4.42 -12.29
N SER A 4 10.28 5.52 -11.54
CA SER A 4 10.82 6.82 -11.93
C SER A 4 12.33 6.90 -11.70
N ASP A 5 12.97 7.92 -12.25
CA ASP A 5 14.30 8.30 -11.81
C ASP A 5 14.29 8.75 -10.34
N PRO A 6 15.40 8.59 -9.59
CA PRO A 6 15.52 9.06 -8.22
C PRO A 6 15.46 10.60 -8.12
N ALA A 7 14.76 11.11 -7.12
CA ALA A 7 14.72 12.54 -6.81
C ALA A 7 15.67 12.87 -5.63
N PRO A 8 16.66 13.78 -5.80
CA PRO A 8 17.70 14.00 -4.80
C PRO A 8 17.28 15.02 -3.73
N PHE A 9 16.35 14.64 -2.85
CA PHE A 9 15.97 15.47 -1.70
C PHE A 9 15.81 14.63 -0.43
N ALA A 10 15.99 15.28 0.73
CA ALA A 10 15.85 14.62 2.01
C ALA A 10 14.37 14.50 2.41
N VAL A 11 13.97 13.30 2.83
CA VAL A 11 12.65 13.02 3.39
C VAL A 11 12.79 12.81 4.90
N PRO A 12 12.31 13.73 5.75
CA PRO A 12 12.29 13.51 7.20
C PRO A 12 11.42 12.30 7.56
N ALA A 13 11.77 11.57 8.62
CA ALA A 13 10.95 10.47 9.11
C ALA A 13 9.55 10.97 9.50
N GLY A 14 8.51 10.27 9.03
CA GLY A 14 7.12 10.65 9.27
C GLY A 14 6.62 11.85 8.46
N ALA A 15 7.43 12.41 7.55
CA ALA A 15 6.96 13.46 6.66
C ALA A 15 5.88 12.95 5.69
N GLN A 16 4.91 13.79 5.40
CA GLN A 16 3.94 13.54 4.34
C GLN A 16 4.52 14.01 3.01
N LEU A 17 4.43 13.16 1.98
CA LEU A 17 4.87 13.47 0.62
C LEU A 17 3.67 13.69 -0.29
N LEU A 18 3.77 14.71 -1.14
CA LEU A 18 2.87 14.93 -2.27
C LEU A 18 3.59 14.48 -3.54
N VAL A 19 2.95 13.60 -4.31
CA VAL A 19 3.44 13.14 -5.61
C VAL A 19 2.42 13.54 -6.66
N SER A 20 2.83 14.41 -7.58
CA SER A 20 1.98 14.87 -8.68
C SER A 20 2.23 14.02 -9.92
N ILE A 21 1.15 13.56 -10.57
CA ILE A 21 1.20 12.77 -11.80
C ILE A 21 0.43 13.52 -12.88
N HIS A 22 1.04 13.73 -14.05
CA HIS A 22 0.36 14.25 -15.23
C HIS A 22 0.15 13.15 -16.25
N LEU A 23 -1.10 13.00 -16.71
CA LEU A 23 -1.48 12.10 -17.79
C LEU A 23 -1.92 12.98 -18.98
N PRO A 24 -1.13 13.03 -20.07
CA PRO A 24 -1.37 13.98 -21.16
C PRO A 24 -2.55 13.60 -22.06
N GLY A 25 -2.99 12.34 -22.02
CA GLY A 25 -4.11 11.82 -22.80
C GLY A 25 -5.35 11.53 -21.95
N PRO A 26 -6.50 11.25 -22.60
CA PRO A 26 -7.71 10.79 -21.92
C PRO A 26 -7.46 9.52 -21.09
N VAL A 27 -8.07 9.46 -19.92
CA VAL A 27 -8.03 8.29 -19.01
C VAL A 27 -9.41 7.63 -19.01
N GLU A 28 -9.57 6.59 -19.81
CA GLU A 28 -10.84 5.84 -19.92
C GLU A 28 -11.06 4.88 -18.74
N ALA A 29 -9.97 4.37 -18.16
CA ALA A 29 -9.99 3.51 -16.99
C ALA A 29 -8.70 3.69 -16.18
N ALA A 30 -8.82 3.59 -14.86
CA ALA A 30 -7.68 3.64 -13.94
C ALA A 30 -7.77 2.49 -12.92
N PRO A 31 -6.63 1.92 -12.50
CA PRO A 31 -6.60 1.09 -11.31
C PRO A 31 -7.13 1.89 -10.12
N VAL A 32 -7.85 1.22 -9.23
CA VAL A 32 -8.44 1.88 -8.06
C VAL A 32 -8.12 1.11 -6.79
N HIS A 33 -7.58 1.84 -5.82
CA HIS A 33 -7.65 1.44 -4.42
C HIS A 33 -8.74 2.27 -3.73
N ALA A 34 -9.85 1.61 -3.38
CA ALA A 34 -11.11 2.27 -3.02
C ALA A 34 -11.13 2.87 -1.61
N HIS A 35 -10.35 2.33 -0.68
CA HIS A 35 -10.33 2.74 0.73
C HIS A 35 -9.00 3.38 1.14
N ALA A 36 -8.49 4.30 0.30
CA ALA A 36 -7.22 4.98 0.55
C ALA A 36 -7.15 5.74 1.89
N LEU A 37 -8.30 6.20 2.39
CA LEU A 37 -8.45 7.05 3.59
C LEU A 37 -7.55 8.29 3.60
N ARG A 38 -7.15 8.74 2.40
CA ARG A 38 -6.37 9.93 2.16
C ARG A 38 -6.99 10.71 1.01
N THR A 39 -7.12 12.01 1.23
CA THR A 39 -7.51 12.97 0.22
C THR A 39 -6.35 13.21 -0.72
N SER A 40 -6.57 12.98 -2.01
CA SER A 40 -5.73 13.47 -3.10
C SER A 40 -6.46 14.62 -3.79
N TRP A 41 -5.72 15.43 -4.55
CA TRP A 41 -6.28 16.58 -5.25
C TRP A 41 -6.03 16.47 -6.75
N ILE A 42 -6.95 17.01 -7.54
CA ILE A 42 -6.90 16.93 -9.00
C ILE A 42 -7.22 18.30 -9.60
N SER A 43 -6.50 18.66 -10.67
CA SER A 43 -6.78 19.85 -11.45
C SER A 43 -7.94 19.62 -12.44
N PRO A 44 -8.62 20.67 -12.93
CA PRO A 44 -9.66 20.51 -13.93
C PRO A 44 -9.15 19.80 -15.20
N PRO A 45 -9.99 19.02 -15.90
CA PRO A 45 -9.64 18.46 -17.21
C PRO A 45 -9.15 19.54 -18.17
N GLY A 46 -8.12 19.24 -18.96
CA GLY A 46 -7.54 20.19 -19.91
C GLY A 46 -6.70 21.31 -19.28
N SER A 47 -6.40 21.26 -17.98
CA SER A 47 -5.54 22.25 -17.30
C SER A 47 -4.06 22.18 -17.68
N GLY A 48 -3.64 21.15 -18.44
CA GLY A 48 -2.25 20.89 -18.82
C GLY A 48 -1.44 20.22 -17.71
N ASP A 49 -0.11 20.26 -17.85
CA ASP A 49 0.80 19.77 -16.82
C ASP A 49 0.86 20.76 -15.65
N ARG A 50 0.53 20.28 -14.45
CA ARG A 50 0.54 21.02 -13.17
C ARG A 50 1.47 20.41 -12.15
N THR A 51 2.34 19.49 -12.56
CA THR A 51 3.20 18.73 -11.63
C THR A 51 4.21 19.60 -10.90
N ALA A 52 4.59 20.75 -11.47
CA ALA A 52 5.48 21.73 -10.85
C ALA A 52 4.77 22.73 -9.90
N ASP A 53 3.43 22.72 -9.83
CA ASP A 53 2.69 23.62 -8.96
C ASP A 53 2.82 23.17 -7.49
N THR A 54 3.48 23.96 -6.65
CA THR A 54 3.69 23.66 -5.22
C THR A 54 2.53 24.12 -4.32
N GLY A 55 1.53 24.80 -4.89
CA GLY A 55 0.39 25.36 -4.17
C GLY A 55 -0.96 24.78 -4.63
N ALA A 56 -1.98 24.91 -3.79
CA ALA A 56 -3.29 24.29 -4.03
C ALA A 56 -4.12 24.94 -5.16
N LYS A 57 -3.74 26.11 -5.68
CA LYS A 57 -4.57 26.92 -6.59
C LYS A 57 -5.02 26.17 -7.84
N ALA A 58 -4.17 25.29 -8.40
CA ALA A 58 -4.48 24.54 -9.60
C ALA A 58 -5.32 23.28 -9.34
N PHE A 59 -5.38 22.81 -8.08
CA PHE A 59 -6.00 21.54 -7.71
C PHE A 59 -7.33 21.79 -6.99
N THR A 60 -8.37 22.07 -7.78
CA THR A 60 -9.69 22.45 -7.26
C THR A 60 -10.62 21.27 -7.00
N GLY A 61 -10.28 20.08 -7.50
CA GLY A 61 -11.01 18.83 -7.26
C GLY A 61 -10.33 17.95 -6.19
N THR A 62 -11.07 16.96 -5.70
CA THR A 62 -10.52 15.95 -4.77
C THR A 62 -10.81 14.53 -5.26
N LEU A 63 -9.94 13.61 -4.88
CA LEU A 63 -10.07 12.17 -5.05
C LEU A 63 -9.91 11.50 -3.69
N LYS A 64 -10.74 10.49 -3.41
CA LYS A 64 -10.68 9.70 -2.16
C LYS A 64 -10.15 8.28 -2.39
N THR A 65 -9.57 8.06 -3.57
CA THR A 65 -8.98 6.80 -4.01
C THR A 65 -7.53 7.05 -4.42
N TRP A 66 -6.74 5.99 -4.48
CA TRP A 66 -5.40 6.05 -5.05
C TRP A 66 -5.35 5.35 -6.42
N PRO A 67 -5.22 6.13 -7.50
CA PRO A 67 -4.87 5.60 -8.81
C PRO A 67 -3.36 5.72 -9.04
N PHE A 68 -2.81 4.78 -9.83
CA PHE A 68 -1.46 4.79 -10.41
C PHE A 68 -0.25 4.64 -9.47
N LEU A 69 -0.15 5.41 -8.38
CA LEU A 69 1.01 5.36 -7.48
C LEU A 69 0.95 4.11 -6.60
N THR A 70 1.96 3.23 -6.71
CA THR A 70 2.01 1.96 -5.96
C THR A 70 3.04 1.93 -4.83
N GLY A 71 3.97 2.89 -4.78
CA GLY A 71 5.02 2.92 -3.76
C GLY A 71 5.96 4.11 -3.94
N VAL A 72 6.72 4.41 -2.89
CA VAL A 72 7.81 5.40 -2.89
C VAL A 72 8.99 4.78 -2.17
N ASP A 73 10.09 4.60 -2.89
CA ASP A 73 11.33 4.06 -2.32
C ASP A 73 12.18 5.21 -1.77
N VAL A 74 12.59 5.09 -0.50
CA VAL A 74 13.43 6.08 0.18
C VAL A 74 14.73 5.43 0.60
N SER A 75 15.86 5.96 0.12
CA SER A 75 17.17 5.49 0.53
C SER A 75 17.49 5.97 1.95
N SER A 76 17.95 5.06 2.80
CA SER A 76 18.43 5.41 4.14
C SER A 76 19.92 5.76 4.08
N PRO A 77 20.35 6.94 4.56
CA PRO A 77 21.77 7.31 4.59
C PRO A 77 22.57 6.57 5.67
N SER A 78 21.93 5.74 6.50
CA SER A 78 22.59 5.10 7.64
C SER A 78 23.49 3.94 7.22
N PRO A 79 24.79 3.91 7.57
CA PRO A 79 25.67 2.76 7.30
C PRO A 79 25.24 1.44 7.96
N ARG A 80 24.26 1.49 8.88
CA ARG A 80 23.63 0.32 9.50
C ARG A 80 22.66 -0.38 8.52
N SER A 81 21.94 0.35 7.67
CA SER A 81 21.10 -0.25 6.61
C SER A 81 21.94 -1.01 5.57
N ALA A 82 23.17 -0.56 5.33
CA ALA A 82 24.10 -1.16 4.37
C ALA A 82 24.78 -2.47 4.83
N ARG A 83 24.75 -2.80 6.13
CA ARG A 83 25.48 -3.97 6.69
C ARG A 83 24.58 -5.06 7.26
N GLY A 84 23.41 -5.29 6.65
CA GLY A 84 22.51 -6.37 7.09
C GLY A 84 22.12 -6.29 8.57
N SER A 85 22.14 -5.09 9.18
CA SER A 85 22.03 -4.91 10.64
C SER A 85 20.61 -5.09 11.19
N GLY A 86 19.76 -5.87 10.52
CA GLY A 86 18.42 -6.21 10.98
C GLY A 86 17.33 -5.16 10.76
N THR A 87 17.66 -3.94 10.33
CA THR A 87 16.65 -2.91 10.04
C THR A 87 16.13 -3.03 8.61
N GLY A 88 14.88 -3.46 8.44
CA GLY A 88 14.19 -3.57 7.15
C GLY A 88 12.80 -2.97 7.15
N ALA A 89 11.96 -3.37 6.20
CA ALA A 89 10.55 -3.00 6.10
C ALA A 89 9.63 -4.09 6.68
N VAL A 90 8.51 -3.66 7.26
CA VAL A 90 7.38 -4.52 7.62
C VAL A 90 6.28 -4.33 6.58
N VAL A 91 5.75 -5.41 6.03
CA VAL A 91 4.50 -5.37 5.26
C VAL A 91 3.34 -5.86 6.10
N THR A 92 2.25 -5.10 6.16
CA THR A 92 0.98 -5.55 6.72
C THR A 92 0.06 -5.98 5.58
N LEU A 93 -0.07 -7.30 5.37
CA LEU A 93 -0.93 -7.89 4.34
C LEU A 93 -2.29 -8.23 4.96
N GLY A 94 -3.38 -7.71 4.40
CA GLY A 94 -4.69 -8.04 4.94
C GLY A 94 -5.90 -7.49 4.19
N ASP A 95 -7.04 -7.54 4.88
CA ASP A 95 -8.31 -7.05 4.37
C ASP A 95 -8.67 -5.63 4.85
N SER A 96 -9.96 -5.29 4.82
CA SER A 96 -10.56 -4.04 5.32
C SER A 96 -10.05 -3.56 6.67
N ILE A 97 -9.74 -4.47 7.60
CA ILE A 97 -9.26 -4.10 8.93
C ILE A 97 -7.87 -3.48 8.84
N THR A 98 -7.02 -4.03 7.97
CA THR A 98 -5.67 -3.54 7.69
C THR A 98 -5.68 -2.34 6.75
N ASP A 99 -6.58 -2.35 5.77
CA ASP A 99 -6.84 -1.24 4.86
C ASP A 99 -7.24 0.03 5.63
N GLY A 100 -8.03 -0.16 6.69
CA GLY A 100 -8.40 0.89 7.64
C GLY A 100 -9.89 1.24 7.64
N VAL A 101 -10.77 0.39 7.10
CA VAL A 101 -12.20 0.65 7.08
C VAL A 101 -12.71 0.96 8.49
N GLY A 102 -13.40 2.09 8.64
CA GLY A 102 -13.87 2.61 9.93
C GLY A 102 -12.91 3.61 10.60
N SER A 103 -11.68 3.77 10.09
CA SER A 103 -10.76 4.82 10.53
C SER A 103 -11.18 6.20 10.03
N THR A 104 -10.69 7.24 10.69
CA THR A 104 -10.94 8.63 10.28
C THR A 104 -10.09 8.98 9.06
N ALA A 105 -10.72 9.44 7.98
CA ALA A 105 -10.00 9.90 6.80
C ALA A 105 -9.02 11.03 7.15
N ASP A 106 -7.86 11.04 6.49
CA ASP A 106 -6.79 12.05 6.65
C ASP A 106 -6.14 12.13 8.06
N ALA A 107 -6.45 11.20 8.97
CA ALA A 107 -5.97 11.24 10.34
C ALA A 107 -4.74 10.34 10.63
N ASP A 108 -4.30 9.54 9.65
CA ASP A 108 -3.16 8.59 9.79
C ASP A 108 -3.25 7.75 11.08
N ASN A 109 -4.46 7.22 11.37
CA ASN A 109 -4.77 6.49 12.60
C ASN A 109 -5.17 5.03 12.39
N ARG A 110 -4.86 4.46 11.21
CA ARG A 110 -5.03 3.02 10.95
C ARG A 110 -4.03 2.24 11.80
N TRP A 111 -4.29 0.96 12.06
CA TRP A 111 -3.39 0.16 12.90
C TRP A 111 -1.95 0.07 12.34
N PRO A 112 -1.70 0.03 11.00
CA PRO A 112 -0.33 0.09 10.48
C PRO A 112 0.34 1.45 10.72
N ASP A 113 -0.42 2.56 10.72
CA ASP A 113 0.11 3.89 11.07
C ASP A 113 0.54 3.95 12.54
N VAL A 114 -0.28 3.36 13.44
CA VAL A 114 0.04 3.23 14.88
C VAL A 114 1.26 2.33 15.09
N LEU A 115 1.36 1.21 14.36
CA LEU A 115 2.53 0.34 14.40
C LEU A 115 3.79 1.10 13.96
N SER A 116 3.72 1.84 12.85
CA SER A 116 4.83 2.65 12.35
C SER A 116 5.35 3.63 13.40
N ARG A 117 4.45 4.42 14.02
CA ARG A 117 4.82 5.35 15.09
C ARG A 117 5.45 4.64 16.30
N ARG A 118 4.93 3.48 16.71
CA ARG A 118 5.50 2.70 17.82
C ARG A 118 6.92 2.19 17.52
N LEU A 119 7.15 1.70 16.30
CA LEU A 119 8.47 1.17 15.89
C LEU A 119 9.50 2.28 15.71
N LEU A 120 9.11 3.43 15.16
CA LEU A 120 9.96 4.61 15.04
C LEU A 120 10.30 5.25 16.40
N GLY A 121 9.38 5.17 17.37
CA GLY A 121 9.57 5.71 18.72
C GLY A 121 10.41 4.82 19.66
N ALA A 122 10.86 3.65 19.23
CA ALA A 122 11.70 2.77 20.04
C ALA A 122 13.17 3.27 20.07
N ASP A 123 13.86 3.10 21.20
CA ASP A 123 15.27 3.52 21.38
C ASP A 123 16.23 2.98 20.30
N ARG A 124 15.89 1.80 19.75
CA ARG A 124 16.56 1.16 18.62
C ARG A 124 15.47 0.69 17.66
N PRO A 125 15.05 1.51 16.69
CA PRO A 125 13.99 1.13 15.75
C PRO A 125 14.40 -0.15 15.02
N PRO A 126 13.65 -1.25 15.17
CA PRO A 126 14.01 -2.52 14.56
C PRO A 126 13.74 -2.53 13.04
N VAL A 127 13.01 -1.54 12.54
CA VAL A 127 12.57 -1.42 11.14
C VAL A 127 12.54 0.06 10.73
N GLN A 128 12.62 0.31 9.43
CA GLN A 128 12.65 1.67 8.87
C GLN A 128 11.32 2.10 8.26
N SER A 129 10.45 1.15 7.90
CA SER A 129 9.17 1.43 7.26
C SER A 129 8.13 0.36 7.58
N VAL A 130 6.86 0.78 7.52
CA VAL A 130 5.69 -0.10 7.59
C VAL A 130 4.84 0.18 6.36
N LEU A 131 4.63 -0.85 5.54
CA LEU A 131 3.88 -0.82 4.28
C LEU A 131 2.48 -1.38 4.51
N ASN A 132 1.45 -0.60 4.24
CA ASN A 132 0.07 -1.06 4.34
C ASN A 132 -0.40 -1.67 3.02
N HIS A 133 -0.47 -3.00 2.95
CA HIS A 133 -1.04 -3.77 1.84
C HIS A 133 -2.42 -4.37 2.20
N GLY A 134 -3.23 -3.62 2.94
CA GLY A 134 -4.65 -3.91 3.16
C GLY A 134 -5.47 -3.68 1.89
N ILE A 135 -6.43 -4.57 1.61
CA ILE A 135 -7.44 -4.37 0.56
C ILE A 135 -8.81 -4.78 1.11
N SER A 136 -9.74 -3.84 1.18
CA SER A 136 -11.09 -4.10 1.68
C SER A 136 -11.76 -5.26 0.95
N ALA A 137 -12.35 -6.17 1.72
CA ALA A 137 -13.00 -7.39 1.24
C ALA A 137 -12.08 -8.38 0.49
N ASN A 138 -10.74 -8.22 0.59
CA ASN A 138 -9.76 -9.18 0.10
C ASN A 138 -9.86 -10.51 0.84
N ARG A 139 -9.38 -11.55 0.15
CA ARG A 139 -9.42 -12.94 0.58
C ARG A 139 -8.05 -13.55 0.44
N ILE A 140 -7.77 -14.58 1.24
CA ILE A 140 -6.51 -15.31 1.19
C ILE A 140 -6.45 -16.24 -0.01
N VAL A 141 -7.55 -16.94 -0.29
CA VAL A 141 -7.55 -18.09 -1.21
C VAL A 141 -8.14 -17.77 -2.56
N THR A 142 -9.26 -17.04 -2.60
CA THR A 142 -10.03 -16.84 -3.84
C THR A 142 -9.91 -15.42 -4.35
N ASP A 143 -9.52 -15.28 -5.62
CA ASP A 143 -9.54 -13.99 -6.30
C ASP A 143 -10.97 -13.45 -6.41
N ARG A 144 -11.11 -12.14 -6.15
CA ARG A 144 -12.33 -11.38 -6.45
C ARG A 144 -12.18 -10.54 -7.70
N TYR A 145 -10.98 -10.43 -8.25
CA TYR A 145 -10.70 -9.80 -9.53
C TYR A 145 -9.64 -10.63 -10.24
N LEU A 146 -9.95 -11.08 -11.46
CA LEU A 146 -9.08 -11.96 -12.24
C LEU A 146 -8.04 -11.18 -13.06
N GLY A 147 -8.06 -9.84 -13.02
CA GLY A 147 -7.09 -9.01 -13.73
C GLY A 147 -7.55 -8.51 -15.09
N ASP A 148 -8.79 -8.80 -15.51
CA ASP A 148 -9.34 -8.41 -16.81
C ASP A 148 -10.48 -7.39 -16.69
N GLY A 149 -10.44 -6.36 -17.55
CA GLY A 149 -11.46 -5.31 -17.60
C GLY A 149 -11.57 -4.46 -16.32
N VAL A 150 -12.66 -3.70 -16.21
CA VAL A 150 -12.94 -2.85 -15.04
C VAL A 150 -13.66 -3.69 -13.99
N SER A 151 -13.00 -3.92 -12.84
CA SER A 151 -13.62 -4.65 -11.74
C SER A 151 -14.85 -3.91 -11.21
N ARG A 152 -15.96 -4.63 -11.03
CA ARG A 152 -17.16 -4.11 -10.34
C ARG A 152 -17.12 -4.33 -8.83
N ILE A 153 -16.07 -4.99 -8.32
CA ILE A 153 -15.91 -5.29 -6.90
C ILE A 153 -14.52 -4.92 -6.39
N THR A 154 -14.45 -4.50 -5.13
CA THR A 154 -13.27 -3.87 -4.53
C THR A 154 -12.31 -4.85 -3.84
N GLY A 155 -12.63 -6.15 -3.84
CA GLY A 155 -11.87 -7.18 -3.13
C GLY A 155 -10.58 -7.65 -3.82
N GLY A 156 -10.35 -7.25 -5.06
CA GLY A 156 -9.08 -7.46 -5.75
C GLY A 156 -8.63 -8.93 -5.93
N VAL A 157 -7.36 -9.09 -6.25
CA VAL A 157 -6.64 -10.38 -6.35
C VAL A 157 -6.35 -10.90 -4.93
N SER A 158 -6.48 -12.20 -4.68
CA SER A 158 -6.25 -12.84 -3.39
C SER A 158 -4.83 -12.60 -2.84
N ALA A 159 -4.69 -12.69 -1.51
CA ALA A 159 -3.43 -12.53 -0.80
C ALA A 159 -2.32 -13.46 -1.36
N GLN A 160 -2.66 -14.72 -1.63
CA GLN A 160 -1.71 -15.68 -2.22
C GLN A 160 -1.24 -15.23 -3.62
N ASN A 161 -2.15 -14.81 -4.48
CA ASN A 161 -1.81 -14.43 -5.85
C ASN A 161 -1.12 -13.07 -5.94
N ARG A 162 -1.32 -12.16 -4.97
CA ARG A 162 -0.62 -10.87 -4.91
C ARG A 162 0.66 -10.87 -4.06
N LEU A 163 0.96 -11.95 -3.35
CA LEU A 163 2.07 -12.03 -2.39
C LEU A 163 3.42 -11.60 -2.98
N GLU A 164 3.71 -12.03 -4.21
CA GLU A 164 4.97 -11.70 -4.90
C GLU A 164 5.12 -10.19 -5.04
N ARG A 165 4.11 -9.55 -5.64
CA ARG A 165 4.11 -8.11 -5.93
C ARG A 165 4.04 -7.26 -4.66
N ASP A 166 3.15 -7.63 -3.74
CA ASP A 166 2.80 -6.80 -2.59
C ASP A 166 3.69 -7.01 -1.38
N VAL A 167 4.47 -8.10 -1.34
CA VAL A 167 5.32 -8.42 -0.19
C VAL A 167 6.74 -8.75 -0.62
N LEU A 168 6.93 -9.78 -1.43
CA LEU A 168 8.27 -10.36 -1.68
C LEU A 168 9.14 -9.45 -2.55
N SER A 169 8.53 -8.72 -3.49
CA SER A 169 9.20 -7.75 -4.35
C SER A 169 9.39 -6.38 -3.71
N GLN A 170 8.92 -6.14 -2.49
CA GLN A 170 9.05 -4.84 -1.83
C GLN A 170 10.48 -4.63 -1.28
N PRO A 171 11.12 -3.48 -1.55
CA PRO A 171 12.51 -3.26 -1.15
C PRO A 171 12.72 -3.35 0.37
N GLY A 172 13.70 -4.17 0.76
CA GLY A 172 14.15 -4.27 2.15
C GLY A 172 13.17 -4.94 3.10
N VAL A 173 12.11 -5.61 2.62
CA VAL A 173 11.18 -6.35 3.48
C VAL A 173 11.90 -7.46 4.25
N ARG A 174 11.63 -7.50 5.56
CA ARG A 174 12.15 -8.52 6.49
C ARG A 174 11.07 -9.21 7.28
N THR A 175 9.89 -8.59 7.37
CA THR A 175 8.76 -9.08 8.15
C THR A 175 7.47 -8.86 7.38
N VAL A 176 6.61 -9.88 7.37
CA VAL A 176 5.21 -9.75 6.96
C VAL A 176 4.31 -10.05 8.16
N VAL A 177 3.33 -9.18 8.39
CA VAL A 177 2.23 -9.39 9.33
C VAL A 177 0.99 -9.66 8.49
N VAL A 178 0.48 -10.88 8.56
CA VAL A 178 -0.74 -11.29 7.86
C VAL A 178 -1.92 -11.19 8.82
N PHE A 179 -2.91 -10.39 8.48
CA PHE A 179 -4.17 -10.31 9.21
C PHE A 179 -5.34 -10.28 8.23
N GLU A 180 -5.83 -11.47 7.89
CA GLU A 180 -6.82 -11.70 6.85
C GLU A 180 -7.58 -13.01 7.09
N GLY A 181 -8.64 -13.26 6.31
CA GLY A 181 -9.37 -14.53 6.26
C GLY A 181 -10.83 -14.44 6.67
N ILE A 182 -11.24 -13.32 7.29
CA ILE A 182 -12.65 -13.12 7.67
C ILE A 182 -13.58 -13.11 6.44
N ASN A 183 -13.09 -12.61 5.30
CA ASN A 183 -13.85 -12.56 4.06
C ASN A 183 -13.95 -13.90 3.34
N ASP A 184 -12.96 -14.79 3.51
CA ASP A 184 -13.00 -16.18 3.03
C ASP A 184 -14.08 -16.93 3.82
N LEU A 185 -14.02 -16.89 5.16
CA LEU A 185 -15.00 -17.54 6.04
C LEU A 185 -16.43 -17.03 5.80
N ARG A 186 -16.60 -15.70 5.69
CA ARG A 186 -17.91 -15.10 5.37
C ARG A 186 -18.46 -15.57 4.02
N ALA A 187 -17.58 -15.94 3.09
CA ALA A 187 -17.96 -16.43 1.77
C ALA A 187 -18.16 -17.93 1.70
N GLY A 188 -18.01 -18.65 2.82
CA GLY A 188 -18.19 -20.10 2.89
C GLY A 188 -16.94 -20.91 2.55
N THR A 189 -15.75 -20.29 2.42
CA THR A 189 -14.49 -21.02 2.36
C THR A 189 -14.27 -21.74 3.70
N SER A 190 -13.88 -23.01 3.65
CA SER A 190 -13.73 -23.80 4.88
C SER A 190 -12.56 -23.27 5.74
N PRO A 191 -12.64 -23.39 7.08
CA PRO A 191 -11.52 -23.05 7.96
C PRO A 191 -10.21 -23.76 7.58
N GLU A 192 -10.30 -25.01 7.09
CA GLU A 192 -9.17 -25.81 6.64
C GLU A 192 -8.48 -25.20 5.42
N GLU A 193 -9.26 -24.76 4.42
CA GLU A 193 -8.74 -24.07 3.22
C GLU A 193 -8.12 -22.72 3.59
N VAL A 194 -8.75 -21.95 4.49
CA VAL A 194 -8.20 -20.68 4.98
C VAL A 194 -6.86 -20.92 5.70
N ALA A 195 -6.80 -21.92 6.57
CA ALA A 195 -5.57 -22.28 7.27
C ALA A 195 -4.48 -22.76 6.31
N ALA A 196 -4.83 -23.54 5.27
CA ALA A 196 -3.90 -23.95 4.22
C ALA A 196 -3.35 -22.74 3.45
N GLY A 197 -4.20 -21.79 3.06
CA GLY A 197 -3.77 -20.56 2.40
C GLY A 197 -2.83 -19.71 3.25
N LEU A 198 -3.11 -19.57 4.55
CA LEU A 198 -2.21 -18.87 5.49
C LEU A 198 -0.84 -19.57 5.61
N ARG A 199 -0.82 -20.91 5.66
CA ARG A 199 0.44 -21.68 5.67
C ARG A 199 1.22 -21.46 4.38
N ALA A 200 0.57 -21.51 3.23
CA ALA A 200 1.22 -21.27 1.93
C ALA A 200 1.83 -19.87 1.84
N VAL A 201 1.14 -18.83 2.35
CA VAL A 201 1.70 -17.48 2.46
C VAL A 201 2.96 -17.47 3.35
N ALA A 202 2.89 -18.12 4.51
CA ALA A 202 4.00 -18.16 5.47
C ALA A 202 5.21 -18.93 4.94
N GLU A 203 4.99 -20.04 4.23
CA GLU A 203 6.06 -20.84 3.61
C GLU A 203 6.77 -20.03 2.52
N ARG A 204 6.01 -19.40 1.61
CA ARG A 204 6.57 -18.56 0.55
C ARG A 204 7.31 -17.33 1.08
N ALA A 205 6.85 -16.75 2.19
CA ALA A 205 7.52 -15.61 2.83
C ALA A 205 8.83 -15.98 3.55
N ARG A 206 9.11 -17.27 3.76
CA ARG A 206 10.34 -17.76 4.41
C ARG A 206 11.37 -18.35 3.44
N ALA A 207 10.96 -18.67 2.22
CA ALA A 207 11.83 -19.20 1.17
C ALA A 207 12.87 -18.16 0.71
#